data_AF-M3BTB0-F1
#
_entry.id   AF-M3BTB0-F1
#
_cell.length_a   1.000
_cell.length_b   1.000
_cell.length_c   1.000
_cell.angle_alpha   90.00
_cell.angle_beta   90.00
_cell.angle_gamma   90.00
#
_symmetry.space_group_name_H-M   'P 1'
#
loop_
_entity.id
_entity.type
_entity.pdbx_description
1 polymer ?
#
loop_
_entity_poly.entity_id
_entity_poly.type
_entity_poly.pdbx_seq_one_letter_code
_entity_poly.pdbx_strand_id
1 'polypeptide(L)'
;MPSYANANHRQPRRHKRYLSYASRTLVPARYRAYYESEQESMGDLPVEPAAAPKHTMSDELRKLALRLGTQGPHKTLPTTRLIQLLFNGVYMIKTTRAVFVWEHPYYPQLYIPALDLHSYFDARSADLQITPGEPVTSDASELLATHWTLTVRDKSIDKVLCFADELPTAAALPLQGLVKIDFASVDQWFEESTPIFVHPKDPFKRIDILQSTRHVVVKIHGRVVADTHSSMHLYETGLPCRFYLPLTRVDASVLRPSPTKTQCPYKGEAEYYHVELDSDDDHDDPDDDDNNHDPNGKETKKKKNGKKVLYEDIVWYYNRPLLESAKIEGLVCFYNEKVEIEVDGEVLDSPRTVFSGKPPNSDSKEMILDMGSFAKPLQTVKEEVKTAEE
;
A
#
# COMPACT_ATOMS: atom_id res chain seq x y z
N MET A 1 -27.68 6.87 78.29
CA MET A 1 -27.55 6.26 76.95
C MET A 1 -27.00 7.34 76.01
N PRO A 2 -25.68 7.38 75.77
CA PRO A 2 -25.05 8.50 75.08
C PRO A 2 -24.99 8.30 73.55
N SER A 3 -25.09 9.44 72.86
CA SER A 3 -24.69 9.68 71.47
C SER A 3 -23.19 9.49 71.28
N TYR A 4 -22.74 8.95 70.13
CA TYR A 4 -21.46 9.30 69.51
C TYR A 4 -21.46 9.02 67.99
N ALA A 5 -20.90 9.98 67.26
CA ALA A 5 -20.56 9.91 65.84
C ALA A 5 -19.11 9.41 65.61
N ASN A 6 -18.88 8.96 64.37
CA ASN A 6 -17.62 8.82 63.63
C ASN A 6 -16.62 7.70 63.97
N ALA A 7 -16.40 6.79 62.99
CA ALA A 7 -15.06 6.35 62.57
C ALA A 7 -15.08 5.65 61.20
N ASN A 8 -14.34 6.23 60.26
CA ASN A 8 -13.95 5.66 58.97
C ASN A 8 -13.26 4.29 59.12
N HIS A 9 -13.64 3.30 58.29
CA HIS A 9 -12.83 2.12 58.02
C HIS A 9 -12.88 1.67 56.55
N ARG A 10 -11.79 2.01 55.84
CA ARG A 10 -11.03 1.24 54.83
C ARG A 10 -11.80 0.24 53.95
N GLN A 11 -11.95 0.58 52.67
CA GLN A 11 -12.22 -0.39 51.59
C GLN A 11 -10.95 -1.20 51.21
N PRO A 12 -11.06 -2.46 50.75
CA PRO A 12 -9.92 -3.29 50.38
C PRO A 12 -9.39 -2.98 48.96
N ARG A 13 -8.08 -2.80 48.85
CA ARG A 13 -7.33 -2.70 47.59
C ARG A 13 -7.31 -4.04 46.84
N ARG A 14 -8.16 -4.24 45.83
CA ARG A 14 -7.96 -5.24 44.77
C ARG A 14 -8.57 -4.76 43.45
N HIS A 15 -7.87 -3.90 42.70
CA HIS A 15 -8.24 -3.51 41.32
C HIS A 15 -7.03 -3.14 40.44
N LYS A 16 -5.85 -3.74 40.66
CA LYS A 16 -4.63 -3.47 39.87
C LYS A 16 -4.01 -4.68 39.14
N ARG A 17 -4.77 -5.73 38.85
CA ARG A 17 -4.23 -6.93 38.16
C ARG A 17 -4.91 -7.37 36.86
N TYR A 18 -5.97 -6.71 36.40
CA TYR A 18 -6.63 -7.08 35.13
C TYR A 18 -6.32 -6.17 33.94
N LEU A 19 -5.66 -5.01 34.14
CA LEU A 19 -5.28 -4.08 33.07
C LEU A 19 -3.88 -4.34 32.46
N SER A 20 -3.12 -5.32 32.97
CA SER A 20 -1.74 -5.58 32.49
C SER A 20 -1.61 -6.73 31.48
N TYR A 21 -2.68 -7.46 31.17
CA TYR A 21 -2.63 -8.59 30.24
C TYR A 21 -3.22 -8.25 28.86
N ALA A 22 -4.31 -7.48 28.81
CA ALA A 22 -4.98 -7.10 27.55
C ALA A 22 -4.25 -5.99 26.75
N SER A 23 -3.40 -5.20 27.42
CA SER A 23 -2.61 -4.11 26.81
C SER A 23 -1.27 -4.59 26.22
N ARG A 24 -0.92 -5.87 26.37
CA ARG A 24 0.37 -6.43 25.92
C ARG A 24 0.29 -7.37 24.72
N THR A 25 -0.89 -7.80 24.28
CA THR A 25 -1.03 -8.89 23.29
C THR A 25 -1.82 -8.56 22.02
N LEU A 26 -2.51 -7.42 21.94
CA LEU A 26 -3.38 -7.10 20.79
C LEU A 26 -2.82 -6.06 19.81
N VAL A 27 -1.63 -5.55 20.07
CA VAL A 27 -0.94 -4.61 19.17
C VAL A 27 0.44 -5.20 18.84
N PRO A 28 0.69 -5.59 17.57
CA PRO A 28 2.02 -6.05 17.14
C PRO A 28 3.09 -5.00 17.48
N ALA A 29 4.22 -5.43 18.04
CA ALA A 29 5.27 -4.56 18.59
C ALA A 29 5.79 -3.46 17.64
N ARG A 30 5.60 -3.59 16.32
CA ARG A 30 5.96 -2.56 15.33
C ARG A 30 5.15 -1.26 15.43
N TYR A 31 3.96 -1.29 16.04
CA TYR A 31 3.19 -0.07 16.28
C TYR A 31 3.63 0.70 17.54
N ARG A 32 4.54 0.17 18.38
CA ARG A 32 5.11 0.93 19.51
C ARG A 32 6.30 1.79 19.11
N ALA A 33 7.17 1.28 18.24
CA ALA A 33 8.42 1.95 17.87
C ALA A 33 8.21 3.29 17.13
N TYR A 34 7.07 3.46 16.44
CA TYR A 34 6.72 4.72 15.78
C TYR A 34 6.23 5.79 16.75
N TYR A 35 5.66 5.38 17.90
CA TYR A 35 5.14 6.31 18.93
C TYR A 35 6.21 6.69 19.97
N GLU A 36 7.18 5.81 20.23
CA GLU A 36 8.19 6.03 21.27
C GLU A 36 9.35 6.93 20.78
N SER A 37 9.64 7.00 19.47
CA SER A 37 10.72 7.86 18.94
C SER A 37 10.36 9.35 18.87
N GLU A 38 9.07 9.72 18.92
CA GLU A 38 8.64 11.13 18.91
C GLU A 38 8.58 11.75 20.32
N GLN A 39 8.51 10.94 21.39
CA GLN A 39 8.39 11.47 22.75
C GLN A 39 9.71 11.86 23.43
N GLU A 40 10.87 11.40 22.93
CA GLU A 40 12.16 11.66 23.57
C GLU A 40 12.81 13.01 23.18
N SER A 41 12.18 13.82 22.31
CA SER A 41 12.77 15.06 21.75
C SER A 41 12.22 16.40 22.28
N MET A 42 11.23 16.42 23.17
CA MET A 42 10.64 17.69 23.64
C MET A 42 11.07 18.03 25.07
N GLY A 43 12.09 18.89 25.18
CA GLY A 43 12.39 19.64 26.40
C GLY A 43 11.46 20.86 26.53
N ASP A 44 10.94 21.08 27.73
CA ASP A 44 10.00 22.14 28.09
C ASP A 44 10.51 23.56 27.78
N LEU A 45 9.77 24.28 26.94
CA LEU A 45 9.79 25.75 26.89
C LEU A 45 8.34 26.26 27.03
N PRO A 46 8.11 27.38 27.74
CA PRO A 46 6.76 27.87 28.00
C PRO A 46 6.15 28.48 26.73
N VAL A 47 4.98 27.96 26.33
CA VAL A 47 4.23 28.43 25.15
C VAL A 47 3.04 29.26 25.64
N GLU A 48 3.05 30.56 25.35
CA GLU A 48 1.84 31.39 25.40
C GLU A 48 0.80 30.86 24.39
N PRO A 49 -0.51 30.96 24.67
CA PRO A 49 -1.53 30.32 23.84
C PRO A 49 -1.61 31.00 22.46
N ALA A 50 -0.95 30.40 21.47
CA ALA A 50 -1.13 30.74 20.07
C ALA A 50 -2.58 30.43 19.67
N ALA A 51 -3.23 31.38 19.00
CA ALA A 51 -4.55 31.16 18.41
C ALA A 51 -4.52 29.92 17.51
N ALA A 52 -5.52 29.04 17.66
CA ALA A 52 -5.63 27.80 16.90
C ALA A 52 -5.47 28.06 15.38
N PRO A 53 -4.65 27.28 14.66
CA PRO A 53 -4.49 27.45 13.23
C PRO A 53 -5.84 27.27 12.54
N LYS A 54 -6.19 28.19 11.63
CA LYS A 54 -7.33 28.00 10.73
C LYS A 54 -6.95 26.84 9.80
N HIS A 55 -7.60 25.69 9.98
CA HIS A 55 -7.38 24.51 9.15
C HIS A 55 -7.96 24.76 7.75
N THR A 56 -7.13 25.25 6.84
CA THR A 56 -7.49 25.43 5.43
C THR A 56 -7.38 24.10 4.69
N MET A 57 -8.34 23.79 3.81
CA MET A 57 -8.32 22.59 2.98
C MET A 57 -7.08 22.54 2.08
N SER A 58 -6.45 21.36 1.93
CA SER A 58 -5.28 21.21 1.05
C SER A 58 -5.66 21.31 -0.44
N ASP A 59 -4.74 21.82 -1.26
CA ASP A 59 -4.92 21.94 -2.72
C ASP A 59 -5.20 20.58 -3.40
N GLU A 60 -4.59 19.51 -2.90
CA GLU A 60 -4.81 18.16 -3.42
C GLU A 60 -6.24 17.67 -3.15
N LEU A 61 -6.75 17.90 -1.94
CA LEU A 61 -8.10 17.51 -1.56
C LEU A 61 -9.15 18.31 -2.35
N ARG A 62 -8.89 19.61 -2.57
CA ARG A 62 -9.71 20.47 -3.43
C ARG A 62 -9.74 19.97 -4.88
N LYS A 63 -8.57 19.66 -5.46
CA LYS A 63 -8.45 19.11 -6.83
C LYS A 63 -9.19 17.78 -6.96
N LEU A 64 -9.10 16.93 -5.94
CA LEU A 64 -9.84 15.67 -5.89
C LEU A 64 -11.35 15.89 -5.90
N ALA A 65 -11.86 16.76 -5.03
CA ALA A 65 -13.27 17.11 -4.96
C ALA A 65 -13.80 17.66 -6.30
N LEU A 66 -13.07 18.61 -6.91
CA LEU A 66 -13.40 19.16 -8.22
C LEU A 66 -13.47 18.06 -9.29
N ARG A 67 -12.42 17.24 -9.38
CA ARG A 67 -12.34 16.17 -10.39
C ARG A 67 -13.46 15.14 -10.22
N LEU A 68 -13.65 14.61 -9.02
CA LEU A 68 -14.66 13.59 -8.77
C LEU A 68 -16.09 14.15 -8.84
N GLY A 69 -16.31 15.38 -8.37
CA GLY A 69 -17.62 16.03 -8.41
C GLY A 69 -18.08 16.45 -9.81
N THR A 70 -17.14 16.64 -10.75
CA THR A 70 -17.45 17.00 -12.14
C THR A 70 -17.35 15.82 -13.10
N GLN A 71 -16.30 15.01 -13.00
CA GLN A 71 -16.00 13.91 -13.93
C GLN A 71 -16.44 12.54 -13.41
N GLY A 72 -16.79 12.43 -12.12
CA GLY A 72 -17.10 11.17 -11.47
C GLY A 72 -15.87 10.34 -11.09
N PRO A 73 -16.08 9.25 -10.32
CA PRO A 73 -15.06 8.24 -10.08
C PRO A 73 -14.89 7.31 -11.30
N HIS A 74 -13.80 6.56 -11.36
CA HIS A 74 -13.61 5.55 -12.41
C HIS A 74 -14.64 4.41 -12.28
N LYS A 75 -14.94 4.02 -11.05
CA LYS A 75 -15.91 2.97 -10.71
C LYS A 75 -16.34 3.10 -9.26
N THR A 76 -17.54 2.63 -8.93
CA THR A 76 -17.97 2.39 -7.56
C THR A 76 -18.49 0.97 -7.38
N LEU A 77 -18.43 0.46 -6.14
CA LEU A 77 -19.03 -0.81 -5.75
C LEU A 77 -19.50 -0.73 -4.29
N PRO A 78 -20.82 -0.77 -4.03
CA PRO A 78 -21.34 -0.90 -2.68
C PRO A 78 -20.87 -2.20 -2.02
N THR A 79 -20.63 -2.16 -0.71
CA THR A 79 -20.27 -3.36 0.06
C THR A 79 -21.19 -3.53 1.25
N THR A 80 -21.60 -4.77 1.50
CA THR A 80 -22.31 -5.17 2.73
C THR A 80 -21.35 -5.52 3.86
N ARG A 81 -20.04 -5.48 3.61
CA ARG A 81 -19.02 -5.80 4.60
C ARG A 81 -19.00 -4.74 5.70
N LEU A 82 -18.81 -5.19 6.94
CA LEU A 82 -18.71 -4.31 8.10
C LEU A 82 -17.43 -3.47 8.03
N ILE A 83 -17.58 -2.16 7.89
CA ILE A 83 -16.50 -1.17 7.98
C ILE A 83 -16.54 -0.46 9.33
N GLN A 84 -15.38 -0.36 9.97
CA GLN A 84 -15.21 0.32 11.25
C GLN A 84 -13.94 1.19 11.24
N LEU A 85 -14.01 2.38 11.81
CA LEU A 85 -12.86 3.28 11.92
C LEU A 85 -12.56 3.52 13.39
N LEU A 86 -11.32 3.25 13.79
CA LEU A 86 -10.77 3.59 15.09
C LEU A 86 -9.97 4.88 14.96
N PHE A 87 -10.29 5.88 15.78
CA PHE A 87 -9.52 7.11 15.88
C PHE A 87 -9.56 7.63 17.31
N ASN A 88 -8.41 8.05 17.83
CA ASN A 88 -8.23 8.54 19.20
C ASN A 88 -8.81 7.59 20.27
N GLY A 89 -8.65 6.28 20.04
CA GLY A 89 -9.15 5.21 20.91
C GLY A 89 -10.67 5.01 20.89
N VAL A 90 -11.39 5.62 19.94
CA VAL A 90 -12.84 5.51 19.77
C VAL A 90 -13.16 4.91 18.40
N TYR A 91 -14.05 3.91 18.37
CA TYR A 91 -14.66 3.50 17.11
C TYR A 91 -15.67 4.57 16.69
N MET A 92 -15.27 5.46 15.78
CA MET A 92 -16.05 6.65 15.39
C MET A 92 -17.15 6.36 14.38
N ILE A 93 -17.14 5.16 13.77
CA ILE A 93 -18.27 4.65 12.98
C ILE A 93 -18.25 3.13 12.88
N LYS A 94 -19.44 2.55 12.70
CA LYS A 94 -19.66 1.19 12.19
C LYS A 94 -20.74 1.22 11.11
N THR A 95 -20.45 0.72 9.91
CA THR A 95 -21.41 0.70 8.80
C THR A 95 -21.24 -0.56 7.94
N THR A 96 -22.33 -1.05 7.36
CA THR A 96 -22.36 -2.08 6.31
C THR A 96 -22.85 -1.51 4.99
N ARG A 97 -22.73 -0.19 4.82
CA ARG A 97 -23.20 0.58 3.65
C ARG A 97 -22.07 1.40 3.02
N ALA A 98 -20.83 1.05 3.32
CA ALA A 98 -19.68 1.68 2.70
C ALA A 98 -19.65 1.38 1.19
N VAL A 99 -18.95 2.21 0.45
CA VAL A 99 -18.80 2.11 -1.00
C VAL A 99 -17.32 2.10 -1.35
N PHE A 100 -16.87 1.09 -2.08
CA PHE A 100 -15.57 1.15 -2.73
C PHE A 100 -15.63 2.15 -3.88
N VAL A 101 -14.73 3.12 -3.89
CA VAL A 101 -14.64 4.17 -4.92
C VAL A 101 -13.26 4.14 -5.53
N TRP A 102 -13.17 3.84 -6.82
CA TRP A 102 -11.93 3.93 -7.58
C TRP A 102 -11.77 5.38 -8.04
N GLU A 103 -11.03 6.16 -7.26
CA GLU A 103 -10.68 7.54 -7.62
C GLU A 103 -9.76 7.60 -8.85
N HIS A 104 -9.12 6.47 -9.16
CA HIS A 104 -8.23 6.18 -10.29
C HIS A 104 -8.32 4.67 -10.60
N PRO A 105 -7.82 4.15 -11.74
CA PRO A 105 -8.06 2.75 -12.12
C PRO A 105 -7.34 1.68 -11.28
N TYR A 106 -6.37 2.04 -10.45
CA TYR A 106 -5.43 1.05 -9.87
C TYR A 106 -5.89 0.33 -8.58
N TYR A 107 -6.64 1.03 -7.72
CA TYR A 107 -7.17 0.51 -6.45
C TYR A 107 -8.31 1.39 -5.92
N PRO A 108 -9.20 0.85 -5.05
CA PRO A 108 -10.30 1.62 -4.47
C PRO A 108 -9.90 2.34 -3.18
N GLN A 109 -10.73 3.30 -2.81
CA GLN A 109 -10.87 3.88 -1.47
C GLN A 109 -12.22 3.48 -0.87
N LEU A 110 -12.38 3.60 0.45
CA LEU A 110 -13.67 3.38 1.12
C LEU A 110 -14.32 4.73 1.42
N TYR A 111 -15.54 4.89 0.92
CA TYR A 111 -16.40 6.04 1.19
C TYR A 111 -17.58 5.58 2.05
N ILE A 112 -18.07 6.48 2.88
CA ILE A 112 -19.07 6.18 3.90
C ILE A 112 -20.28 7.09 3.68
N PRO A 113 -21.53 6.61 3.79
CA PRO A 113 -22.68 7.51 3.72
C PRO A 113 -22.65 8.54 4.85
N ALA A 114 -22.84 9.82 4.52
CA ALA A 114 -22.91 10.91 5.48
C ALA A 114 -23.97 10.65 6.55
N LEU A 115 -25.10 10.03 6.17
CA LEU A 115 -26.17 9.66 7.08
C LEU A 115 -25.70 8.70 8.19
N ASP A 116 -24.84 7.73 7.87
CA ASP A 116 -24.31 6.77 8.85
C ASP A 116 -23.39 7.47 9.83
N LEU A 117 -22.56 8.40 9.35
CA LEU A 117 -21.65 9.17 10.18
C LEU A 117 -22.42 10.09 11.14
N HIS A 118 -23.41 10.85 10.64
CA HIS A 118 -24.28 11.66 11.48
C HIS A 118 -25.04 10.83 12.52
N SER A 119 -25.71 9.76 12.09
CA SER A 119 -26.48 8.89 12.99
C SER A 119 -25.61 8.30 14.10
N TYR A 120 -24.36 7.96 13.79
CA TYR A 120 -23.42 7.43 14.76
C TYR A 120 -22.92 8.51 15.74
N PHE A 121 -22.66 9.72 15.26
CA PHE A 121 -22.21 10.86 16.07
C PHE A 121 -23.32 11.35 17.00
N ASP A 122 -24.55 11.48 16.52
CA ASP A 122 -25.71 11.91 17.33
C ASP A 122 -25.94 10.96 18.51
N ALA A 123 -25.77 9.65 18.30
CA ALA A 123 -25.89 8.64 19.34
C ALA A 123 -24.74 8.68 20.38
N ARG A 124 -23.65 9.39 20.12
CA ARG A 124 -22.41 9.39 20.93
C ARG A 124 -21.81 10.78 21.13
N SER A 125 -22.65 11.80 21.06
CA SER A 125 -22.33 13.24 20.93
C SER A 125 -21.38 13.85 21.96
N ALA A 126 -21.08 13.19 23.07
CA ALA A 126 -20.11 13.69 24.05
C ALA A 126 -18.65 13.66 23.54
N ASP A 127 -18.30 12.70 22.69
CA ASP A 127 -16.93 12.48 22.24
C ASP A 127 -16.70 12.85 20.76
N LEU A 128 -17.75 13.16 19.99
CA LEU A 128 -17.71 13.17 18.53
C LEU A 128 -18.40 14.41 17.94
N GLN A 129 -17.71 15.18 17.09
CA GLN A 129 -18.23 16.38 16.42
C GLN A 129 -17.83 16.45 14.95
N ILE A 130 -18.75 16.92 14.10
CA ILE A 130 -18.51 17.23 12.69
C ILE A 130 -18.58 18.75 12.53
N THR A 131 -17.53 19.34 11.95
CA THR A 131 -17.49 20.78 11.67
C THR A 131 -17.37 20.99 10.16
N PRO A 132 -18.45 21.46 9.49
CA PRO A 132 -18.38 21.85 8.10
C PRO A 132 -17.49 23.07 7.90
N GLY A 133 -16.64 23.03 6.89
CA GLY A 133 -15.71 24.08 6.48
C GLY A 133 -16.03 24.61 5.08
N GLU A 134 -14.99 24.81 4.29
CA GLU A 134 -15.10 25.46 2.97
C GLU A 134 -15.88 24.60 1.95
N PRO A 135 -16.83 25.19 1.20
CA PRO A 135 -17.47 24.50 0.08
C PRO A 135 -16.53 24.45 -1.13
N VAL A 136 -16.62 23.36 -1.88
CA VAL A 136 -15.99 23.19 -3.19
C VAL A 136 -17.08 23.26 -4.24
N THR A 137 -17.00 24.25 -5.13
CA THR A 137 -17.99 24.47 -6.18
C THR A 137 -17.41 24.25 -7.58
N SER A 138 -18.27 23.93 -8.55
CA SER A 138 -17.92 23.93 -9.97
C SER A 138 -17.67 25.36 -10.49
N ASP A 139 -17.19 25.48 -11.72
CA ASP A 139 -17.07 26.79 -12.41
C ASP A 139 -18.43 27.47 -12.59
N ALA A 140 -19.52 26.70 -12.61
CA ALA A 140 -20.90 27.18 -12.64
C ALA A 140 -21.46 27.49 -11.23
N SER A 141 -20.61 27.48 -10.19
CA SER A 141 -20.98 27.73 -8.79
C SER A 141 -21.93 26.69 -8.17
N GLU A 142 -21.98 25.47 -8.72
CA GLU A 142 -22.75 24.36 -8.14
C GLU A 142 -21.94 23.70 -7.02
N LEU A 143 -22.58 23.34 -5.91
CA LEU A 143 -21.90 22.67 -4.80
C LEU A 143 -21.52 21.24 -5.18
N LEU A 144 -20.23 20.91 -5.06
CA LEU A 144 -19.70 19.56 -5.34
C LEU A 144 -19.43 18.79 -4.05
N ALA A 145 -18.75 19.43 -3.11
CA ALA A 145 -18.43 18.85 -1.82
C ALA A 145 -18.26 19.95 -0.77
N THR A 146 -18.31 19.57 0.50
CA THR A 146 -17.95 20.42 1.63
C THR A 146 -16.78 19.79 2.34
N HIS A 147 -15.72 20.56 2.58
CA HIS A 147 -14.63 20.15 3.45
C HIS A 147 -15.14 20.02 4.87
N TRP A 148 -14.85 18.91 5.55
CA TRP A 148 -15.24 18.69 6.94
C TRP A 148 -14.00 18.53 7.82
N THR A 149 -14.17 18.89 9.10
CA THR A 149 -13.29 18.45 10.18
C THR A 149 -14.06 17.51 11.10
N LEU A 150 -13.54 16.31 11.33
CA LEU A 150 -14.10 15.35 12.29
C LEU A 150 -13.28 15.42 13.58
N THR A 151 -13.89 15.82 14.67
CA THR A 151 -13.23 15.89 15.99
C THR A 151 -13.71 14.74 16.85
N VAL A 152 -12.75 13.99 17.38
CA VAL A 152 -12.96 12.89 18.32
C VAL A 152 -12.17 13.19 19.58
N ARG A 153 -12.90 13.56 20.64
CA ARG A 153 -12.36 14.09 21.90
C ARG A 153 -11.48 15.32 21.63
N ASP A 154 -10.17 15.18 21.75
CA ASP A 154 -9.16 16.23 21.64
C ASP A 154 -8.35 16.18 20.33
N LYS A 155 -8.64 15.22 19.43
CA LYS A 155 -7.97 15.08 18.14
C LYS A 155 -8.95 15.29 16.99
N SER A 156 -8.43 15.79 15.87
CA SER A 156 -9.23 16.07 14.68
C SER A 156 -8.64 15.44 13.41
N ILE A 157 -9.53 15.13 12.48
CA ILE A 157 -9.23 14.72 11.12
C ILE A 157 -9.75 15.81 10.19
N ASP A 158 -8.85 16.47 9.46
CA ASP A 158 -9.17 17.58 8.56
C ASP A 158 -9.08 17.19 7.07
N LYS A 159 -8.72 15.95 6.73
CA LYS A 159 -8.74 15.46 5.35
C LYS A 159 -10.05 14.73 5.03
N VAL A 160 -11.15 15.46 5.13
CA VAL A 160 -12.51 14.91 4.95
C VAL A 160 -13.31 15.73 3.92
N LEU A 161 -13.96 15.03 3.00
CA LEU A 161 -14.88 15.62 2.03
C LEU A 161 -16.24 14.95 2.16
N CYS A 162 -17.30 15.73 2.32
CA CYS A 162 -18.67 15.28 2.12
C CYS A 162 -19.18 15.77 0.78
N PHE A 163 -19.49 14.86 -0.14
CA PHE A 163 -20.08 15.21 -1.43
C PHE A 163 -21.54 15.67 -1.25
N ALA A 164 -21.96 16.60 -2.10
CA ALA A 164 -23.31 17.15 -2.05
C ALA A 164 -24.38 16.08 -2.31
N ASP A 165 -25.59 16.30 -1.80
CA ASP A 165 -26.74 15.44 -2.09
C ASP A 165 -27.23 15.58 -3.54
N GLU A 166 -26.94 16.72 -4.16
CA GLU A 166 -27.25 17.02 -5.57
C GLU A 166 -25.94 17.30 -6.30
N LEU A 167 -25.51 16.37 -7.17
CA LEU A 167 -24.30 16.54 -7.98
C LEU A 167 -24.68 16.85 -9.43
N PRO A 168 -23.94 17.76 -10.10
CA PRO A 168 -24.37 18.34 -11.37
C PRO A 168 -24.23 17.40 -12.57
N THR A 169 -23.43 16.33 -12.45
CA THR A 169 -23.17 15.41 -13.56
C THR A 169 -23.59 13.98 -13.23
N ALA A 170 -24.14 13.28 -14.23
CA ALA A 170 -24.54 11.88 -14.11
C ALA A 170 -23.38 10.97 -13.66
N ALA A 171 -22.15 11.30 -14.08
CA ALA A 171 -20.95 10.55 -13.71
C ALA A 171 -20.60 10.68 -12.21
N ALA A 172 -20.95 11.80 -11.58
CA ALA A 172 -20.67 12.06 -10.17
C ALA A 172 -21.77 11.55 -9.22
N LEU A 173 -22.98 11.29 -9.72
CA LEU A 173 -24.11 10.79 -8.91
C LEU A 173 -23.78 9.63 -7.95
N PRO A 174 -22.91 8.65 -8.29
CA PRO A 174 -22.53 7.60 -7.35
C PRO A 174 -21.84 8.08 -6.06
N LEU A 175 -21.44 9.35 -5.99
CA LEU A 175 -20.80 9.96 -4.82
C LEU A 175 -21.78 10.76 -3.95
N GLN A 176 -23.05 10.92 -4.35
CA GLN A 176 -24.02 11.74 -3.62
C GLN A 176 -24.14 11.34 -2.15
N GLY A 177 -24.02 12.32 -1.26
CA GLY A 177 -24.10 12.11 0.18
C GLY A 177 -23.03 11.16 0.75
N LEU A 178 -21.95 10.87 0.01
CA LEU A 178 -20.83 10.08 0.50
C LEU A 178 -19.73 10.96 1.10
N VAL A 179 -19.07 10.43 2.12
CA VAL A 179 -17.95 11.05 2.83
C VAL A 179 -16.68 10.28 2.50
N LYS A 180 -15.69 11.00 1.96
CA LYS A 180 -14.30 10.55 1.90
C LYS A 180 -13.59 10.98 3.18
N ILE A 181 -12.95 10.04 3.84
CA ILE A 181 -11.98 10.31 4.91
C ILE A 181 -10.64 9.80 4.39
N ASP A 182 -9.60 10.64 4.41
CA ASP A 182 -8.27 10.20 3.99
C ASP A 182 -7.79 9.00 4.83
N PHE A 183 -7.36 7.94 4.16
CA PHE A 183 -7.16 6.66 4.82
C PHE A 183 -6.06 6.75 5.91
N ALA A 184 -4.98 7.48 5.61
CA ALA A 184 -3.84 7.67 6.50
C ALA A 184 -4.13 8.60 7.70
N SER A 185 -5.25 9.31 7.69
CA SER A 185 -5.64 10.23 8.76
C SER A 185 -6.39 9.55 9.92
N VAL A 186 -6.71 8.26 9.77
CA VAL A 186 -7.41 7.44 10.77
C VAL A 186 -6.42 6.44 11.37
N ASP A 187 -6.48 6.21 12.69
CA ASP A 187 -5.52 5.33 13.37
C ASP A 187 -5.57 3.89 12.80
N GLN A 188 -6.78 3.38 12.57
CA GLN A 188 -6.97 2.05 11.96
C GLN A 188 -8.36 1.91 11.32
N TRP A 189 -8.38 1.45 10.07
CA TRP A 189 -9.59 0.96 9.40
C TRP A 189 -9.73 -0.54 9.57
N PHE A 190 -10.97 -1.02 9.69
CA PHE A 190 -11.30 -2.43 9.74
C PHE A 190 -12.35 -2.78 8.70
N GLU A 191 -12.17 -3.92 8.06
CA GLU A 191 -13.16 -4.61 7.21
C GLU A 191 -13.44 -5.97 7.83
N GLU A 192 -14.69 -6.27 8.19
CA GLU A 192 -15.07 -7.47 8.93
C GLU A 192 -14.21 -7.69 10.19
N SER A 193 -13.95 -6.61 10.93
CA SER A 193 -13.05 -6.60 12.11
C SER A 193 -11.58 -6.96 11.81
N THR A 194 -11.22 -7.10 10.53
CA THR A 194 -9.82 -7.32 10.09
C THR A 194 -9.17 -5.96 9.79
N PRO A 195 -8.02 -5.64 10.40
CA PRO A 195 -7.27 -4.43 10.07
C PRO A 195 -6.94 -4.35 8.58
N ILE A 196 -7.29 -3.23 7.96
CA ILE A 196 -6.88 -2.92 6.59
C ILE A 196 -5.48 -2.28 6.64
N PHE A 197 -4.59 -2.68 5.73
CA PHE A 197 -3.22 -2.20 5.65
C PHE A 197 -3.04 -1.27 4.45
N VAL A 198 -2.54 -0.04 4.65
CA VAL A 198 -2.32 1.03 3.65
C VAL A 198 -3.58 1.60 3.01
N HIS A 199 -4.38 0.77 2.34
CA HIS A 199 -5.63 1.15 1.70
C HIS A 199 -6.51 -0.11 1.51
N PRO A 200 -7.82 0.05 1.19
CA PRO A 200 -8.71 -1.09 0.99
C PRO A 200 -8.24 -1.98 -0.16
N LYS A 201 -8.38 -3.29 0.01
CA LYS A 201 -8.12 -4.25 -1.06
C LYS A 201 -9.19 -4.13 -2.13
N ASP A 202 -8.77 -4.11 -3.38
CA ASP A 202 -9.65 -4.28 -4.53
C ASP A 202 -10.35 -5.66 -4.46
N PRO A 203 -11.69 -5.73 -4.39
CA PRO A 203 -12.45 -6.98 -4.32
C PRO A 203 -12.27 -7.90 -5.53
N PHE A 204 -11.74 -7.40 -6.64
CA PHE A 204 -11.51 -8.16 -7.88
C PHE A 204 -10.04 -8.60 -8.02
N LYS A 205 -9.14 -8.14 -7.16
CA LYS A 205 -7.75 -8.60 -7.15
C LYS A 205 -7.62 -9.88 -6.34
N ARG A 206 -6.97 -10.87 -6.96
CA ARG A 206 -6.65 -12.15 -6.36
C ARG A 206 -5.14 -12.36 -6.38
N ILE A 207 -4.65 -13.00 -5.35
CA ILE A 207 -3.29 -13.52 -5.27
C ILE A 207 -3.36 -15.04 -5.18
N ASP A 208 -2.69 -15.71 -6.10
CA ASP A 208 -2.43 -17.14 -6.01
C ASP A 208 -0.91 -17.35 -5.88
N ILE A 209 -0.51 -18.15 -4.89
CA ILE A 209 0.90 -18.49 -4.66
C ILE A 209 1.04 -20.00 -4.73
N LEU A 210 1.70 -20.45 -5.80
CA LEU A 210 1.88 -21.85 -6.13
C LEU A 210 3.34 -22.24 -5.98
N GLN A 211 3.60 -23.33 -5.27
CA GLN A 211 4.92 -23.93 -5.24
C GLN A 211 5.25 -24.49 -6.62
N SER A 212 6.50 -24.32 -7.06
CA SER A 212 6.99 -24.88 -8.30
C SER A 212 8.35 -25.55 -8.12
N THR A 213 8.59 -26.56 -8.96
CA THR A 213 9.90 -27.21 -9.12
C THR A 213 10.55 -26.92 -10.47
N ARG A 214 9.96 -26.00 -11.24
CA ARG A 214 10.53 -25.54 -12.52
C ARG A 214 11.90 -24.91 -12.28
N HIS A 215 12.80 -25.07 -13.24
CA HIS A 215 14.12 -24.46 -13.15
C HIS A 215 14.00 -22.96 -13.41
N VAL A 216 14.46 -22.13 -12.49
CA VAL A 216 14.46 -20.66 -12.63
C VAL A 216 15.88 -20.16 -12.49
N VAL A 217 16.38 -19.47 -13.51
CA VAL A 217 17.68 -18.81 -13.54
C VAL A 217 17.46 -17.30 -13.69
N VAL A 218 18.13 -16.50 -12.87
CA VAL A 218 18.10 -15.04 -12.96
C VAL A 218 19.47 -14.53 -13.33
N LYS A 219 19.57 -13.73 -14.39
CA LYS A 219 20.81 -13.11 -14.85
C LYS A 219 20.71 -11.59 -14.89
N ILE A 220 21.81 -10.93 -14.55
CA ILE A 220 22.00 -9.48 -14.70
C ILE A 220 23.22 -9.31 -15.59
N HIS A 221 23.04 -8.73 -16.78
CA HIS A 221 24.10 -8.58 -17.79
C HIS A 221 24.84 -9.91 -18.07
N GLY A 222 24.09 -11.00 -18.26
CA GLY A 222 24.66 -12.33 -18.53
C GLY A 222 25.22 -13.07 -17.31
N ARG A 223 25.52 -12.39 -16.21
CA ARG A 223 25.95 -13.03 -14.95
C ARG A 223 24.76 -13.63 -14.21
N VAL A 224 24.81 -14.94 -13.95
CA VAL A 224 23.85 -15.64 -13.10
C VAL A 224 23.97 -15.14 -11.65
N VAL A 225 22.86 -14.65 -11.09
CA VAL A 225 22.77 -14.20 -9.70
C VAL A 225 21.84 -15.07 -8.86
N ALA A 226 20.99 -15.89 -9.49
CA ALA A 226 20.21 -16.92 -8.81
C ALA A 226 19.94 -18.13 -9.73
N ASP A 227 19.92 -19.33 -9.16
CA ASP A 227 19.63 -20.60 -9.85
C ASP A 227 18.93 -21.58 -8.89
N THR A 228 17.69 -21.98 -9.20
CA THR A 228 16.91 -22.86 -8.34
C THR A 228 15.90 -23.75 -9.08
N HIS A 229 15.62 -24.92 -8.50
CA HIS A 229 14.48 -25.79 -8.84
C HIS A 229 13.41 -25.77 -7.75
N SER A 230 13.39 -24.74 -6.90
CA SER A 230 12.39 -24.57 -5.85
C SER A 230 12.06 -23.09 -5.74
N SER A 231 10.80 -22.77 -5.98
CA SER A 231 10.30 -21.39 -5.98
C SER A 231 8.81 -21.35 -5.60
N MET A 232 8.34 -20.15 -5.27
CA MET A 232 6.93 -19.82 -5.17
C MET A 232 6.59 -18.85 -6.31
N HIS A 233 5.66 -19.26 -7.17
CA HIS A 233 5.16 -18.44 -8.27
C HIS A 233 3.94 -17.67 -7.77
N LEU A 234 4.04 -16.34 -7.75
CA LEU A 234 2.97 -15.44 -7.34
C LEU A 234 2.28 -14.89 -8.60
N TYR A 235 0.99 -15.18 -8.70
CA TYR A 235 0.09 -14.62 -9.69
C TYR A 235 -0.79 -13.56 -9.02
N GLU A 236 -0.76 -12.35 -9.54
CA GLU A 236 -1.63 -11.26 -9.09
C GLU A 236 -2.46 -10.76 -10.27
N THR A 237 -3.76 -10.54 -10.06
CA THR A 237 -4.67 -10.08 -11.11
C THR A 237 -4.10 -8.88 -11.87
N GLY A 238 -3.91 -9.04 -13.18
CA GLY A 238 -3.42 -7.99 -14.08
C GLY A 238 -1.91 -7.76 -14.05
N LEU A 239 -1.12 -8.57 -13.32
CA LEU A 239 0.34 -8.44 -13.29
C LEU A 239 1.04 -9.71 -13.80
N PRO A 240 2.27 -9.58 -14.35
CA PRO A 240 3.10 -10.73 -14.67
C PRO A 240 3.39 -11.60 -13.44
N CYS A 241 3.59 -12.89 -13.67
CA CYS A 241 4.03 -13.82 -12.63
C CYS A 241 5.35 -13.34 -12.00
N ARG A 242 5.40 -13.36 -10.66
CA ARG A 242 6.60 -13.06 -9.88
C ARG A 242 7.17 -14.34 -9.28
N PHE A 243 8.48 -14.53 -9.44
CA PHE A 243 9.19 -15.72 -8.96
C PHE A 243 9.86 -15.40 -7.63
N TYR A 244 9.37 -16.02 -6.55
CA TYR A 244 9.96 -15.91 -5.23
C TYR A 244 10.90 -17.10 -4.99
N LEU A 245 12.17 -16.81 -4.80
CA LEU A 245 13.26 -17.78 -4.71
C LEU A 245 13.79 -17.86 -3.28
N PRO A 246 14.23 -19.04 -2.81
CA PRO A 246 14.96 -19.14 -1.55
C PRO A 246 16.22 -18.27 -1.59
N LEU A 247 16.46 -17.47 -0.55
CA LEU A 247 17.66 -16.63 -0.46
C LEU A 247 18.96 -17.45 -0.57
N THR A 248 18.95 -18.71 -0.12
CA THR A 248 20.08 -19.65 -0.24
C THR A 248 20.43 -20.04 -1.67
N ARG A 249 19.58 -19.68 -2.64
CA ARG A 249 19.78 -19.92 -4.08
C ARG A 249 20.17 -18.65 -4.84
N VAL A 250 20.45 -17.57 -4.12
CA VAL A 250 20.92 -16.29 -4.63
C VAL A 250 22.37 -16.12 -4.22
N ASP A 251 23.20 -15.59 -5.10
CA ASP A 251 24.58 -15.21 -4.77
C ASP A 251 24.55 -14.05 -3.76
N ALA A 252 24.66 -14.38 -2.47
CA ALA A 252 24.63 -13.39 -1.41
C ALA A 252 25.82 -12.41 -1.46
N SER A 253 26.91 -12.75 -2.16
CA SER A 253 28.08 -11.87 -2.27
C SER A 253 27.80 -10.58 -3.04
N VAL A 254 26.79 -10.59 -3.91
CA VAL A 254 26.38 -9.43 -4.72
C VAL A 254 25.30 -8.58 -4.06
N LEU A 255 24.64 -9.06 -3.00
CA LEU A 255 23.54 -8.34 -2.36
C LEU A 255 24.05 -7.24 -1.42
N ARG A 256 23.41 -6.06 -1.48
CA ARG A 256 23.63 -4.96 -0.53
C ARG A 256 22.28 -4.53 0.05
N PRO A 257 22.11 -4.46 1.38
CA PRO A 257 20.87 -3.99 1.98
C PRO A 257 20.50 -2.59 1.47
N SER A 258 19.23 -2.40 1.14
CA SER A 258 18.67 -1.09 0.82
C SER A 258 17.83 -0.59 1.98
N PRO A 259 17.85 0.72 2.30
CA PRO A 259 16.92 1.32 3.26
C PRO A 259 15.49 1.41 2.71
N THR A 260 15.28 1.14 1.41
CA THR A 260 13.98 1.24 0.75
C THR A 260 12.99 0.26 1.36
N LYS A 261 11.80 0.79 1.67
CA LYS A 261 10.64 0.01 2.10
C LYS A 261 9.42 0.46 1.34
N THR A 262 8.59 -0.49 0.92
CA THR A 262 7.31 -0.20 0.28
C THR A 262 6.21 -0.98 0.96
N GLN A 263 4.98 -0.46 0.92
CA GLN A 263 3.85 -1.09 1.58
C GLN A 263 2.81 -1.50 0.54
N CYS A 264 2.34 -2.74 0.66
CA CYS A 264 1.32 -3.33 -0.20
C CYS A 264 0.16 -3.83 0.67
N PRO A 265 -1.10 -3.49 0.35
CA PRO A 265 -2.26 -3.93 1.13
C PRO A 265 -2.46 -5.45 1.09
N TYR A 266 -1.80 -6.15 0.14
CA TYR A 266 -1.94 -7.59 -0.03
C TYR A 266 -0.76 -8.41 0.50
N LYS A 267 0.45 -7.86 0.39
CA LYS A 267 1.68 -8.60 0.70
C LYS A 267 2.33 -8.13 1.99
N GLY A 268 2.05 -6.91 2.45
CA GLY A 268 2.65 -6.33 3.64
C GLY A 268 3.75 -5.33 3.29
N GLU A 269 4.76 -5.21 4.16
CA GLU A 269 5.91 -4.33 3.94
C GLU A 269 7.02 -5.10 3.22
N ALA A 270 7.42 -4.60 2.06
CA ALA A 270 8.55 -5.11 1.30
C ALA A 270 9.83 -4.40 1.73
N GLU A 271 10.92 -5.16 1.81
CA GLU A 271 12.27 -4.70 2.03
C GLU A 271 13.12 -5.03 0.79
N TYR A 272 14.19 -4.27 0.56
CA TYR A 272 14.92 -4.33 -0.71
C TYR A 272 16.42 -4.63 -0.53
N TYR A 273 17.00 -5.23 -1.55
CA TYR A 273 18.46 -5.27 -1.75
C TYR A 273 18.81 -4.60 -3.08
N HIS A 274 19.92 -3.88 -3.09
CA HIS A 274 20.66 -3.58 -4.31
C HIS A 274 21.49 -4.81 -4.72
N VAL A 275 21.89 -4.87 -5.99
CA VAL A 275 22.87 -5.84 -6.48
C VAL A 275 24.12 -5.09 -6.94
N GLU A 276 25.29 -5.47 -6.45
CA GLU A 276 26.59 -4.90 -6.85
C GLU A 276 27.41 -5.94 -7.61
N LEU A 277 27.69 -5.66 -8.88
CA LEU A 277 28.51 -6.50 -9.76
C LEU A 277 29.81 -5.78 -10.13
N ASP A 278 30.84 -6.53 -10.50
CA ASP A 278 32.00 -5.97 -11.16
C ASP A 278 31.63 -5.60 -12.60
N SER A 279 32.14 -4.50 -13.13
CA SER A 279 31.92 -4.10 -14.51
C SER A 279 32.70 -5.04 -15.43
N ASP A 280 32.02 -5.64 -16.39
CA ASP A 280 32.65 -6.32 -17.51
C ASP A 280 33.32 -5.26 -18.41
N ASP A 281 34.53 -4.81 -18.04
CA ASP A 281 35.45 -4.11 -18.95
C ASP A 281 36.22 -5.13 -19.84
N ASP A 282 35.67 -6.33 -20.04
CA ASP A 282 36.21 -7.35 -20.96
C ASP A 282 35.73 -7.11 -22.40
N HIS A 283 35.74 -5.85 -22.85
CA HIS A 283 36.14 -5.62 -24.23
C HIS A 283 37.67 -5.62 -24.20
N ASP A 284 38.25 -6.80 -24.45
CA ASP A 284 39.58 -6.91 -25.02
C ASP A 284 39.59 -5.98 -26.24
N ASP A 285 40.13 -4.77 -26.07
CA ASP A 285 40.53 -3.94 -27.19
C ASP A 285 41.68 -4.71 -27.86
N PRO A 286 41.49 -5.25 -29.07
CA PRO A 286 42.55 -6.00 -29.74
C PRO A 286 43.75 -5.10 -30.10
N ASP A 287 43.66 -3.79 -29.86
CA ASP A 287 44.71 -2.81 -30.12
C ASP A 287 45.60 -2.47 -28.89
N ASP A 288 45.43 -3.14 -27.74
CA ASP A 288 46.41 -3.05 -26.62
C ASP A 288 47.62 -3.97 -26.89
N ASP A 289 48.32 -3.69 -27.99
CA ASP A 289 49.59 -4.26 -28.39
C ASP A 289 50.70 -3.72 -27.46
N ASP A 290 50.68 -4.16 -26.20
CA ASP A 290 51.66 -3.77 -25.17
C ASP A 290 52.97 -4.53 -25.40
N ASN A 291 53.67 -4.13 -26.46
CA ASN A 291 55.02 -4.56 -26.77
C ASN A 291 56.00 -3.85 -25.82
N ASN A 292 55.92 -4.18 -24.53
CA ASN A 292 56.85 -3.71 -23.51
C ASN A 292 57.68 -4.87 -22.99
N HIS A 293 58.74 -5.17 -23.73
CA HIS A 293 59.80 -6.08 -23.28
C HIS A 293 60.66 -5.36 -22.23
N ASP A 294 60.33 -5.52 -20.95
CA ASP A 294 61.23 -5.19 -19.84
C ASP A 294 62.25 -6.34 -19.67
N PRO A 295 63.56 -6.12 -19.89
CA PRO A 295 64.57 -7.17 -19.77
C PRO A 295 64.91 -7.54 -18.31
N ASN A 296 64.17 -7.04 -17.30
CA ASN A 296 64.51 -7.25 -15.90
C ASN A 296 63.34 -7.79 -15.04
N GLY A 297 62.87 -8.98 -15.41
CA GLY A 297 62.09 -9.95 -14.61
C GLY A 297 61.63 -9.56 -13.20
N LYS A 298 60.68 -8.62 -13.09
CA LYS A 298 59.87 -8.44 -11.89
C LYS A 298 58.40 -8.39 -12.27
N GLU A 299 57.70 -9.51 -12.04
CA GLU A 299 56.24 -9.57 -12.12
C GLU A 299 55.61 -8.60 -11.10
N THR A 300 55.28 -7.40 -11.53
CA THR A 300 54.30 -6.57 -10.84
C THR A 300 52.90 -6.99 -11.28
N LYS A 301 52.23 -7.83 -10.48
CA LYS A 301 50.79 -8.08 -10.63
C LYS A 301 50.03 -6.76 -10.44
N LYS A 302 49.65 -6.09 -11.54
CA LYS A 302 48.67 -5.00 -11.52
C LYS A 302 47.37 -5.57 -10.94
N LYS A 303 46.97 -5.11 -9.75
CA LYS A 303 45.61 -5.29 -9.24
C LYS A 303 44.69 -4.47 -10.16
N LYS A 304 43.96 -5.12 -11.06
CA LYS A 304 42.82 -4.50 -11.76
C LYS A 304 41.80 -4.13 -10.68
N ASN A 305 41.67 -2.85 -10.35
CA ASN A 305 40.55 -2.35 -9.56
C ASN A 305 39.33 -2.35 -10.49
N GLY A 306 38.64 -3.49 -10.57
CA GLY A 306 37.38 -3.59 -11.31
C GLY A 306 36.41 -2.54 -10.79
N LYS A 307 35.91 -1.70 -11.69
CA LYS A 307 34.87 -0.73 -11.36
C LYS A 307 33.62 -1.54 -11.02
N LYS A 308 32.89 -1.16 -9.96
CA LYS A 308 31.67 -1.86 -9.57
C LYS A 308 30.44 -1.10 -10.05
N VAL A 309 29.41 -1.83 -10.45
CA VAL A 309 28.12 -1.30 -10.88
C VAL A 309 27.05 -1.71 -9.85
N LEU A 310 26.32 -0.73 -9.34
CA LEU A 310 25.23 -0.92 -8.38
C LEU A 310 23.88 -0.85 -9.11
N TYR A 311 23.07 -1.89 -8.96
CA TYR A 311 21.69 -1.96 -9.42
C TYR A 311 20.76 -1.75 -8.24
N GLU A 312 20.18 -0.56 -8.15
CA GLU A 312 19.40 -0.17 -6.99
C GLU A 312 18.03 -0.86 -6.93
N ASP A 313 17.64 -1.32 -5.74
CA ASP A 313 16.30 -1.83 -5.42
C ASP A 313 15.80 -2.86 -6.44
N ILE A 314 16.69 -3.73 -6.91
CA ILE A 314 16.37 -4.71 -7.95
C ILE A 314 15.81 -6.02 -7.37
N VAL A 315 16.09 -6.27 -6.10
CA VAL A 315 15.56 -7.41 -5.34
C VAL A 315 14.66 -6.89 -4.23
N TRP A 316 13.50 -7.50 -4.03
CA TRP A 316 12.67 -7.27 -2.85
C TRP A 316 12.25 -8.57 -2.19
N TYR A 317 11.84 -8.47 -0.93
CA TYR A 317 11.37 -9.60 -0.14
C TYR A 317 10.39 -9.14 0.93
N TYR A 318 9.61 -10.09 1.46
CA TYR A 318 8.71 -9.85 2.57
C TYR A 318 9.16 -10.65 3.77
N ASN A 319 9.74 -9.97 4.75
CA ASN A 319 10.16 -10.60 6.01
C ASN A 319 8.96 -11.01 6.86
N ARG A 320 7.87 -10.23 6.82
CA ARG A 320 6.63 -10.50 7.56
C ARG A 320 5.42 -10.19 6.68
N PRO A 321 5.11 -11.05 5.70
CA PRO A 321 3.99 -10.80 4.81
C PRO A 321 2.65 -10.88 5.55
N LEU A 322 1.60 -10.34 4.93
CA LEU A 322 0.22 -10.60 5.37
C LEU A 322 -0.13 -12.07 5.19
N LEU A 323 -1.12 -12.56 5.95
CA LEU A 323 -1.47 -13.98 6.02
C LEU A 323 -1.72 -14.63 4.65
N GLU A 324 -2.42 -13.92 3.75
CA GLU A 324 -2.69 -14.42 2.39
C GLU A 324 -1.42 -14.60 1.53
N SER A 325 -0.35 -13.90 1.89
CA SER A 325 0.96 -13.97 1.24
C SER A 325 2.00 -14.70 2.11
N ALA A 326 1.60 -15.44 3.15
CA ALA A 326 2.53 -16.11 4.07
C ALA A 326 3.51 -17.07 3.37
N LYS A 327 3.11 -17.67 2.24
CA LYS A 327 3.95 -18.61 1.47
C LYS A 327 5.23 -18.00 0.88
N ILE A 328 5.33 -16.67 0.78
CA ILE A 328 6.52 -15.97 0.27
C ILE A 328 7.39 -15.36 1.38
N GLU A 329 7.12 -15.67 2.64
CA GLU A 329 7.90 -15.19 3.78
C GLU A 329 9.39 -15.55 3.62
N GLY A 330 10.26 -14.54 3.71
CA GLY A 330 11.71 -14.70 3.61
C GLY A 330 12.25 -15.09 2.22
N LEU A 331 11.38 -15.30 1.24
CA LEU A 331 11.78 -15.52 -0.15
C LEU A 331 12.04 -14.17 -0.84
N VAL A 332 12.98 -14.16 -1.78
CA VAL A 332 13.31 -12.94 -2.55
C VAL A 332 12.76 -13.00 -3.96
N CYS A 333 12.49 -11.84 -4.55
CA CYS A 333 12.04 -11.71 -5.92
C CYS A 333 12.83 -10.61 -6.64
N PHE A 334 12.99 -10.76 -7.94
CA PHE A 334 13.65 -9.77 -8.81
C PHE A 334 12.62 -9.10 -9.71
N TYR A 335 12.89 -7.86 -10.11
CA TYR A 335 12.05 -7.19 -11.11
C TYR A 335 12.31 -7.83 -12.47
N ASN A 336 11.36 -8.62 -12.97
CA ASN A 336 11.36 -9.18 -14.33
C ASN A 336 11.70 -8.13 -15.40
N GLU A 337 11.32 -6.88 -15.15
CA GLU A 337 11.57 -5.72 -16.02
C GLU A 337 13.04 -5.29 -16.09
N LYS A 338 13.85 -5.73 -15.12
CA LYS A 338 15.24 -5.26 -14.90
C LYS A 338 16.27 -6.39 -14.99
N VAL A 339 15.84 -7.65 -15.12
CA VAL A 339 16.70 -8.83 -15.16
C VAL A 339 16.25 -9.78 -16.26
N GLU A 340 17.16 -10.62 -16.73
CA GLU A 340 16.80 -11.77 -17.56
C GLU A 340 16.34 -12.90 -16.64
N ILE A 341 15.17 -13.47 -16.92
CA ILE A 341 14.65 -14.65 -16.21
C ILE A 341 14.50 -15.77 -17.23
N GLU A 342 15.14 -16.89 -16.94
CA GLU A 342 15.02 -18.13 -17.70
C GLU A 342 14.17 -19.12 -16.90
N VAL A 343 13.19 -19.76 -17.55
CA VAL A 343 12.37 -20.81 -16.93
C VAL A 343 12.41 -22.07 -17.79
N ASP A 344 12.96 -23.14 -17.23
CA ASP A 344 13.23 -24.42 -17.93
C ASP A 344 14.07 -24.25 -19.20
N GLY A 345 15.03 -23.32 -19.18
CA GLY A 345 15.92 -23.02 -20.31
C GLY A 345 15.34 -22.08 -21.37
N GLU A 346 14.12 -21.58 -21.16
CA GLU A 346 13.49 -20.59 -22.04
C GLU A 346 13.55 -19.19 -21.39
N VAL A 347 14.13 -18.22 -22.10
CA VAL A 347 14.18 -16.82 -21.64
C VAL A 347 12.79 -16.20 -21.73
N LEU A 348 12.31 -15.64 -20.63
CA LEU A 348 11.03 -14.93 -20.58
C LEU A 348 11.17 -13.53 -21.18
N ASP A 349 10.14 -13.11 -21.92
CA ASP A 349 10.02 -11.73 -22.38
C ASP A 349 10.02 -10.76 -21.20
N SER A 350 10.81 -9.69 -21.32
CA SER A 350 10.81 -8.62 -20.31
C SER A 350 9.47 -7.85 -20.37
N PRO A 351 8.66 -7.90 -19.30
CA PRO A 351 7.34 -7.29 -19.34
C PRO A 351 7.45 -5.75 -19.28
N ARG A 352 6.49 -5.05 -19.89
CA ARG A 352 6.28 -3.61 -19.66
C ARG A 352 5.20 -3.41 -18.60
N THR A 353 5.59 -2.84 -17.47
CA THR A 353 4.69 -2.58 -16.34
C THR A 353 4.96 -1.19 -15.75
N VAL A 354 4.20 -0.81 -14.72
CA VAL A 354 4.46 0.42 -13.95
C VAL A 354 5.85 0.44 -13.28
N PHE A 355 6.56 -0.70 -13.23
CA PHE A 355 7.89 -0.85 -12.64
C PHE A 355 9.04 -0.77 -13.65
N SER A 356 8.76 -0.63 -14.96
CA SER A 356 9.78 -0.57 -16.01
C SER A 356 10.57 0.75 -16.06
N GLY A 357 10.24 1.74 -15.21
CA GLY A 357 10.83 3.08 -15.24
C GLY A 357 10.33 3.93 -16.43
N LYS A 358 10.62 5.25 -16.42
CA LYS A 358 10.45 6.07 -17.62
C LYS A 358 11.54 5.68 -18.63
N PRO A 359 11.23 5.47 -19.91
CA PRO A 359 12.27 5.29 -20.92
C PRO A 359 13.17 6.54 -20.92
N PRO A 360 14.50 6.38 -21.04
CA PRO A 360 15.37 7.51 -21.29
C PRO A 360 15.07 8.00 -22.71
N ASN A 361 14.41 9.16 -22.79
CA ASN A 361 14.06 9.87 -24.02
C ASN A 361 12.97 9.21 -24.89
N SER A 362 11.71 9.63 -24.73
CA SER A 362 10.76 9.60 -25.85
C SER A 362 9.58 10.55 -25.61
N ASP A 363 9.59 11.68 -26.32
CA ASP A 363 8.38 12.37 -26.77
C ASP A 363 7.62 11.44 -27.74
N SER A 364 6.91 10.47 -27.18
CA SER A 364 5.91 9.71 -27.92
C SER A 364 4.77 9.34 -26.98
N LYS A 365 3.66 10.07 -27.13
CA LYS A 365 2.33 9.58 -26.79
C LYS A 365 2.09 8.33 -27.63
N GLU A 366 2.18 7.14 -27.05
CA GLU A 366 1.23 6.03 -27.26
C GLU A 366 1.65 4.73 -26.55
N MET A 367 0.62 3.96 -26.19
CA MET A 367 0.63 2.61 -25.61
C MET A 367 0.99 2.47 -24.12
N ILE A 368 0.16 3.07 -23.27
CA ILE A 368 -0.31 2.35 -22.07
C ILE A 368 -1.39 1.39 -22.57
N LEU A 369 -1.17 0.08 -22.44
CA LEU A 369 -2.19 -0.92 -22.73
C LEU A 369 -3.42 -0.64 -21.87
N ASP A 370 -4.50 -0.29 -22.56
CA ASP A 370 -5.85 -0.25 -22.04
C ASP A 370 -6.20 -1.63 -21.44
N MET A 371 -6.25 -1.70 -20.12
CA MET A 371 -6.70 -2.89 -19.39
C MET A 371 -8.22 -3.08 -19.45
N GLY A 372 -8.94 -2.31 -20.28
CA GLY A 372 -10.38 -2.40 -20.50
C GLY A 372 -10.85 -3.34 -21.63
N SER A 373 -9.96 -3.97 -22.43
CA SER A 373 -10.40 -4.60 -23.70
C SER A 373 -10.48 -6.14 -23.76
N PHE A 374 -10.35 -6.86 -22.64
CA PHE A 374 -10.57 -8.33 -22.61
C PHE A 374 -11.99 -8.74 -22.17
N ALA A 375 -13.01 -8.04 -22.67
CA ALA A 375 -14.39 -8.49 -22.60
C ALA A 375 -15.01 -8.51 -24.00
N LYS A 376 -14.69 -9.54 -24.80
CA LYS A 376 -15.57 -9.92 -25.91
C LYS A 376 -16.68 -10.80 -25.34
N PRO A 377 -17.96 -10.49 -25.57
CA PRO A 377 -19.05 -11.35 -25.13
C PRO A 377 -18.97 -12.69 -25.87
N LEU A 378 -19.05 -13.79 -25.12
CA LEU A 378 -19.33 -15.11 -25.66
C LEU A 378 -20.62 -15.05 -26.48
N GLN A 379 -20.52 -15.38 -27.77
CA GLN A 379 -21.69 -15.54 -28.62
C GLN A 379 -22.57 -16.66 -28.06
N THR A 380 -23.83 -16.33 -27.80
CA THR A 380 -24.88 -17.26 -27.38
C THR A 380 -25.08 -18.33 -28.45
N VAL A 381 -24.59 -19.53 -28.21
CA VAL A 381 -25.01 -20.72 -28.97
C VAL A 381 -26.41 -21.09 -28.48
N LYS A 382 -27.42 -20.90 -29.32
CA LYS A 382 -28.77 -21.42 -29.09
C LYS A 382 -28.72 -22.93 -29.32
N GLU A 383 -28.80 -23.72 -28.25
CA GLU A 383 -29.18 -25.13 -28.34
C GLU A 383 -30.70 -25.25 -28.24
N GLU A 384 -31.31 -25.74 -29.31
CA GLU A 384 -32.69 -26.20 -29.36
C GLU A 384 -32.80 -27.52 -28.57
N VAL A 385 -33.40 -27.47 -27.38
CA VAL A 385 -33.86 -28.68 -26.70
C VAL A 385 -35.29 -28.96 -27.17
N LYS A 386 -35.43 -29.92 -28.08
CA LYS A 386 -36.71 -30.56 -28.39
C LYS A 386 -37.15 -31.40 -27.20
N THR A 387 -38.27 -31.01 -26.60
CA THR A 387 -39.08 -31.86 -25.72
C THR A 387 -39.68 -33.00 -26.53
N ALA A 388 -39.40 -34.24 -26.12
CA ALA A 388 -40.23 -35.40 -26.41
C ALA A 388 -40.98 -35.76 -25.12
N GLU A 389 -42.30 -35.85 -25.24
CA GLU A 389 -43.27 -36.17 -24.20
C GLU A 389 -43.12 -37.62 -23.71
N GLU A 390 -43.18 -37.83 -22.39
CA GLU A 390 -44.16 -38.70 -21.70
C GLU A 390 -44.12 -38.46 -20.18
#